data_AF-A0A661FI17-F1
#
_entry.id   AF-A0A661FI17-F1
#
_cell.length_a   1.000
_cell.length_b   1.000
_cell.length_c   1.000
_cell.angle_alpha   90.00
_cell.angle_beta   90.00
_cell.angle_gamma   90.00
#
_symmetry.space_group_name_H-M   'P 1'
#
loop_
_entity.id
_entity.type
_entity.pdbx_description
1 polymer ?
#
loop_
_entity_poly.entity_id
_entity_poly.type
_entity_poly.pdbx_seq_one_letter_code
_entity_poly.pdbx_strand_id
1 'polypeptide(L)'
;MNKYSPLDTKDQMLYNADDSQDSCGVGFITHKQSRQTHDLLNKSHEALCTIPHRGGMSAEGIGDGAGVNIDLSLKFFRKVTEKQDLELGQFGVANFFFPEDHSHFDSAARDLVDSHLKKYALPVIKWRDIPVDNSVLNEASIKAQLPIKQVIFGRPDTLANDASHEEFECYIQDALLNIEEEGFTRHELDGFYPLSMSSRTQVYKGRLNSFEVIPYFTDLFDKDHEINTLFFHTRFSTNTAPATMMAQPFRYMAHNGELNTDKKNRLSEQAIARQHGKNLVFPIGQSDSSRLDQTLSRRIHEDKLDIVTAIL
;
A
#
# COMPACT_ATOMS: atom_id res chain seq x y z
N MET A 1 -37.66 -56.05 -11.30
CA MET A 1 -36.81 -55.34 -12.28
C MET A 1 -36.74 -53.88 -11.87
N ASN A 2 -35.69 -53.52 -11.13
CA ASN A 2 -35.41 -52.15 -10.70
C ASN A 2 -34.90 -51.34 -11.89
N LYS A 3 -35.60 -50.27 -12.26
CA LYS A 3 -35.07 -49.20 -13.12
C LYS A 3 -34.72 -48.01 -12.22
N TYR A 4 -33.58 -48.09 -11.55
CA TYR A 4 -32.90 -46.89 -11.07
C TYR A 4 -32.09 -46.34 -12.24
N SER A 5 -32.53 -45.22 -12.80
CA SER A 5 -31.69 -44.37 -13.63
C SER A 5 -30.53 -43.89 -12.74
N PRO A 6 -29.27 -43.92 -13.20
CA PRO A 6 -28.22 -43.21 -12.50
C PRO A 6 -28.58 -41.72 -12.55
N LEU A 7 -28.81 -41.12 -11.39
CA LEU A 7 -28.83 -39.67 -11.27
C LEU A 7 -27.44 -39.20 -11.69
N ASP A 8 -27.38 -38.40 -12.75
CA ASP A 8 -26.18 -37.73 -13.20
C ASP A 8 -25.75 -36.76 -12.10
N THR A 9 -24.73 -37.14 -11.32
CA THR A 9 -24.30 -36.44 -10.10
C THR A 9 -23.49 -35.17 -10.37
N LYS A 10 -23.50 -34.65 -11.62
CA LYS A 10 -22.76 -33.44 -11.97
C LYS A 10 -23.51 -32.13 -11.69
N ASP A 11 -24.84 -32.14 -11.60
CA ASP A 11 -25.64 -30.90 -11.50
C ASP A 11 -26.51 -30.81 -10.23
N GLN A 12 -25.98 -31.20 -9.06
CA GLN A 12 -26.63 -30.94 -7.76
C GLN A 12 -25.71 -30.25 -6.76
N MET A 13 -25.00 -29.21 -7.19
CA MET A 13 -24.54 -28.18 -6.26
C MET A 13 -25.42 -26.95 -6.44
N LEU A 14 -25.99 -26.42 -5.34
CA LEU A 14 -26.70 -25.12 -5.30
C LEU A 14 -25.77 -23.93 -5.65
N TYR A 15 -24.47 -24.21 -5.73
CA TYR A 15 -23.40 -23.28 -6.04
C TYR A 15 -22.74 -23.72 -7.35
N ASN A 16 -22.74 -22.85 -8.36
CA ASN A 16 -21.93 -23.02 -9.55
C ASN A 16 -20.59 -22.31 -9.32
N ALA A 17 -19.47 -23.00 -9.50
CA ALA A 17 -18.14 -22.41 -9.29
C ALA A 17 -17.87 -21.24 -10.25
N ASP A 18 -18.51 -21.24 -11.42
CA ASP A 18 -18.46 -20.15 -12.40
C ASP A 18 -19.19 -18.86 -11.93
N ASP A 19 -20.00 -18.92 -10.86
CA ASP A 19 -20.67 -17.76 -10.25
C ASP A 19 -19.83 -17.08 -9.14
N SER A 20 -18.58 -17.51 -8.92
CA SER A 20 -17.67 -16.82 -8.00
C SER A 20 -17.35 -15.42 -8.54
N GLN A 21 -17.91 -14.39 -7.89
CA GLN A 21 -17.59 -12.99 -8.19
C GLN A 21 -16.57 -12.46 -7.19
N ASP A 22 -15.42 -12.04 -7.71
CA ASP A 22 -14.48 -11.20 -6.96
C ASP A 22 -15.21 -9.95 -6.47
N SER A 23 -15.34 -9.86 -5.15
CA SER A 23 -16.27 -8.93 -4.52
C SER A 23 -15.59 -7.71 -3.92
N CYS A 24 -14.29 -7.49 -4.17
CA CYS A 24 -13.56 -6.31 -3.71
C CYS A 24 -14.24 -5.01 -4.18
N GLY A 25 -13.96 -3.91 -3.49
CA GLY A 25 -14.36 -2.56 -3.91
C GLY A 25 -13.11 -1.75 -4.23
N VAL A 26 -13.06 -1.14 -5.41
CA VAL A 26 -11.98 -0.23 -5.82
C VAL A 26 -12.59 1.03 -6.41
N GLY A 27 -11.92 2.16 -6.22
CA GLY A 27 -12.32 3.42 -6.82
C GLY A 27 -11.27 4.49 -6.67
N PHE A 28 -11.46 5.60 -7.39
CA PHE A 28 -10.63 6.78 -7.27
C PHE A 28 -11.49 8.05 -7.36
N ILE A 29 -11.02 9.12 -6.73
CA ILE A 29 -11.61 10.44 -6.78
C ILE A 29 -10.46 11.41 -7.10
N THR A 30 -10.65 12.25 -8.10
CA THR A 30 -9.66 13.27 -8.46
C THR A 30 -10.33 14.61 -8.71
N HIS A 31 -9.68 15.69 -8.28
CA HIS A 31 -10.10 17.04 -8.56
C HIS A 31 -9.67 17.41 -9.99
N LYS A 32 -10.63 17.72 -10.87
CA LYS A 32 -10.37 17.96 -12.31
C LYS A 32 -9.29 19.02 -12.60
N GLN A 33 -9.19 20.05 -11.77
CA GLN A 33 -8.16 21.10 -11.86
C GLN A 33 -6.93 20.87 -10.96
N SER A 34 -6.77 19.66 -10.41
CA SER A 34 -5.65 19.25 -9.54
C SER A 34 -5.44 20.13 -8.31
N ARG A 35 -6.49 20.79 -7.82
CA ARG A 35 -6.43 21.63 -6.63
C ARG A 35 -6.49 20.76 -5.39
N GLN A 36 -5.48 20.86 -4.52
CA GLN A 36 -5.50 20.22 -3.21
C GLN A 36 -6.58 20.87 -2.34
N THR A 37 -7.46 20.05 -1.77
CA THR A 37 -8.53 20.46 -0.85
C THR A 37 -8.82 19.35 0.16
N HIS A 38 -9.27 19.73 1.36
CA HIS A 38 -9.74 18.74 2.33
C HIS A 38 -11.11 18.13 1.96
N ASP A 39 -11.88 18.80 1.10
CA ASP A 39 -13.18 18.30 0.62
C ASP A 39 -13.08 16.93 -0.08
N LEU A 40 -11.95 16.63 -0.71
CA LEU A 40 -11.73 15.33 -1.36
C LEU A 40 -11.59 14.18 -0.35
N LEU A 41 -11.04 14.43 0.85
CA LEU A 41 -11.03 13.42 1.93
C LEU A 41 -12.44 13.17 2.47
N ASN A 42 -13.25 14.23 2.64
CA ASN A 42 -14.65 14.09 3.05
C ASN A 42 -15.46 13.26 2.04
N LYS A 43 -15.33 13.55 0.74
CA LYS A 43 -16.00 12.78 -0.32
C LYS A 43 -15.51 11.33 -0.38
N SER A 44 -14.22 11.12 -0.16
CA SER A 44 -13.65 9.78 -0.09
C SER A 44 -14.20 8.98 1.10
N HIS A 45 -14.40 9.62 2.25
CA HIS A 45 -15.07 8.98 3.38
C HIS A 45 -16.51 8.59 3.05
N GLU A 46 -17.29 9.50 2.45
CA GLU A 46 -18.65 9.21 1.98
C GLU A 46 -18.67 8.01 1.03
N ALA A 47 -17.77 7.97 0.04
CA ALA A 47 -17.66 6.85 -0.90
C ALA A 47 -17.34 5.53 -0.20
N LEU A 48 -16.36 5.52 0.70
CA LEU A 48 -15.97 4.35 1.48
C LEU A 48 -17.10 3.82 2.38
N CYS A 49 -17.98 4.69 2.87
CA CYS A 49 -19.19 4.31 3.61
C CYS A 49 -20.25 3.62 2.76
N THR A 50 -20.22 3.75 1.42
CA THR A 50 -21.22 3.12 0.53
C THR A 50 -20.85 1.70 0.07
N ILE A 51 -19.59 1.29 0.25
CA ILE A 51 -19.08 0.01 -0.25
C ILE A 51 -18.72 -1.08 0.79
N PRO A 52 -19.24 -1.08 2.05
CA PRO A 52 -18.89 -2.16 2.99
C PRO A 52 -19.33 -3.54 2.50
N HIS A 53 -20.39 -3.60 1.69
CA HIS A 53 -20.88 -4.82 1.05
C HIS A 53 -19.92 -5.41 0.00
N ARG A 54 -18.84 -4.68 -0.35
CA ARG A 54 -17.73 -5.12 -1.23
C ARG A 54 -16.46 -5.45 -0.45
N GLY A 55 -16.53 -5.51 0.88
CA GLY A 55 -15.45 -5.93 1.75
C GLY A 55 -15.80 -7.23 2.48
N GLY A 56 -14.80 -8.06 2.73
CA GLY A 56 -14.92 -9.19 3.64
C GLY A 56 -14.77 -8.72 5.08
N MET A 57 -15.49 -9.35 6.00
CA MET A 57 -15.45 -9.06 7.42
C MET A 57 -15.54 -10.37 8.20
N SER A 58 -14.68 -10.52 9.22
CA SER A 58 -14.72 -11.69 10.11
C SER A 58 -15.96 -11.69 10.99
N ALA A 59 -16.24 -12.82 11.64
CA ALA A 59 -17.33 -12.92 12.61
C ALA A 59 -17.16 -11.97 13.82
N GLU A 60 -15.93 -11.55 14.11
CA GLU A 60 -15.60 -10.57 15.16
C GLU A 60 -15.66 -9.11 14.66
N GLY A 61 -16.04 -8.90 13.40
CA GLY A 61 -16.15 -7.57 12.79
C GLY A 61 -14.84 -7.01 12.22
N ILE A 62 -13.78 -7.83 12.13
CA ILE A 62 -12.48 -7.40 11.60
C ILE A 62 -12.56 -7.39 10.07
N GLY A 63 -12.37 -6.23 9.44
CA GLY A 63 -12.31 -6.14 7.98
C GLY A 63 -11.11 -6.92 7.41
N ASP A 64 -11.28 -7.52 6.24
CA ASP A 64 -10.22 -8.29 5.56
C ASP A 64 -9.07 -7.40 5.07
N GLY A 65 -9.34 -6.11 4.91
CA GLY A 65 -8.34 -5.08 4.64
C GLY A 65 -8.89 -3.95 3.78
N ALA A 66 -8.64 -2.72 4.19
CA ALA A 66 -9.01 -1.54 3.44
C ALA A 66 -7.95 -0.44 3.59
N GLY A 67 -7.94 0.49 2.65
CA GLY A 67 -6.96 1.57 2.64
C GLY A 67 -7.21 2.60 1.55
N VAL A 68 -6.35 3.62 1.58
CA VAL A 68 -6.28 4.72 0.63
C VAL A 68 -4.83 5.01 0.26
N ASN A 69 -4.63 5.47 -0.96
CA ASN A 69 -3.40 6.10 -1.42
C ASN A 69 -3.75 7.53 -1.85
N ILE A 70 -3.01 8.50 -1.31
CA ILE A 70 -3.31 9.93 -1.45
C ILE A 70 -2.05 10.71 -1.83
N ASP A 71 -2.22 11.84 -2.49
CA ASP A 71 -1.11 12.77 -2.71
C ASP A 71 -0.60 13.41 -1.41
N LEU A 72 0.69 13.78 -1.39
CA LEU A 72 1.29 14.46 -0.24
C LEU A 72 0.76 15.88 -0.13
N SER A 73 0.23 16.22 1.05
CA SER A 73 -0.28 17.55 1.33
C SER A 73 0.80 18.46 1.93
N LEU A 74 1.20 19.50 1.19
CA LEU A 74 2.25 20.41 1.63
C LEU A 74 1.88 21.11 2.94
N LYS A 75 0.65 21.60 3.03
CA LYS A 75 0.15 22.34 4.20
C LYS A 75 0.18 21.47 5.46
N PHE A 76 -0.27 20.22 5.34
CA PHE A 76 -0.22 19.24 6.41
C PHE A 76 1.21 18.91 6.84
N PHE A 77 2.11 18.63 5.89
CA PHE A 77 3.48 18.25 6.26
C PHE A 77 4.30 19.41 6.83
N ARG A 78 4.04 20.67 6.44
CA ARG A 78 4.61 21.85 7.12
C ARG A 78 4.19 21.92 8.59
N LYS A 79 2.93 21.60 8.90
CA LYS A 79 2.42 21.52 10.28
C LYS A 79 3.05 20.36 11.05
N VAL A 80 3.06 19.15 10.46
CA VAL A 80 3.62 17.94 11.10
C VAL A 80 5.10 18.09 11.42
N THR A 81 5.88 18.68 10.50
CA THR A 81 7.34 18.83 10.64
C THR A 81 7.77 20.12 11.31
N GLU A 82 6.84 21.07 11.51
CA GLU A 82 7.12 22.44 11.97
C GLU A 82 8.09 23.21 11.05
N LYS A 83 8.22 22.79 9.79
CA LYS A 83 9.08 23.41 8.77
C LYS A 83 8.25 24.14 7.72
N GLN A 84 8.29 25.47 7.74
CA GLN A 84 7.53 26.31 6.80
C GLN A 84 8.17 26.38 5.41
N ASP A 85 9.45 26.05 5.30
CA ASP A 85 10.28 26.04 4.10
C ASP A 85 10.18 24.73 3.30
N LEU A 86 9.36 23.76 3.73
CA LEU A 86 9.09 22.58 2.89
C LEU A 86 8.43 22.98 1.57
N GLU A 87 8.79 22.27 0.51
CA GLU A 87 8.22 22.42 -0.83
C GLU A 87 7.98 21.03 -1.44
N LEU A 88 6.89 20.89 -2.22
CA LEU A 88 6.63 19.63 -2.94
C LEU A 88 7.80 19.33 -3.89
N GLY A 89 8.21 18.06 -3.96
CA GLY A 89 9.39 17.63 -4.72
C GLY A 89 10.74 17.90 -4.04
N GLN A 90 10.73 18.51 -2.84
CA GLN A 90 11.92 18.71 -1.99
C GLN A 90 11.90 17.86 -0.70
N PHE A 91 10.85 17.07 -0.50
CA PHE A 91 10.76 16.09 0.58
C PHE A 91 9.98 14.85 0.11
N GLY A 92 10.21 13.73 0.78
CA GLY A 92 9.43 12.52 0.64
C GLY A 92 8.94 12.00 1.97
N VAL A 93 8.01 11.05 1.89
CA VAL A 93 7.36 10.40 3.03
C VAL A 93 7.42 8.91 2.80
N ALA A 94 7.84 8.16 3.82
CA ALA A 94 7.76 6.71 3.81
C ALA A 94 6.95 6.20 5.00
N ASN A 95 6.06 5.26 4.71
CA ASN A 95 5.18 4.59 5.66
C ASN A 95 5.56 3.11 5.70
N PHE A 96 5.75 2.56 6.90
CA PHE A 96 6.16 1.19 7.11
C PHE A 96 5.27 0.49 8.15
N PHE A 97 5.00 -0.79 7.92
CA PHE A 97 4.75 -1.71 9.02
C PHE A 97 6.12 -2.17 9.51
N PHE A 98 6.30 -2.12 10.82
CA PHE A 98 7.48 -2.66 11.49
C PHE A 98 7.24 -4.13 11.87
N PRO A 99 8.29 -4.87 12.25
CA PRO A 99 8.17 -6.28 12.64
C PRO A 99 7.12 -6.53 13.73
N GLU A 100 6.52 -7.73 13.74
CA GLU A 100 5.42 -8.06 14.66
C GLU A 100 5.81 -7.99 16.14
N ASP A 101 7.06 -8.35 16.47
CA ASP A 101 7.63 -8.13 17.81
C ASP A 101 8.23 -6.73 17.90
N HIS A 102 7.33 -5.76 18.03
CA HIS A 102 7.67 -4.34 18.18
C HIS A 102 8.62 -4.06 19.34
N SER A 103 8.56 -4.86 20.41
CA SER A 103 9.38 -4.63 21.60
C SER A 103 10.85 -4.94 21.36
N HIS A 104 11.14 -5.87 20.45
CA HIS A 104 12.47 -6.40 20.23
C HIS A 104 13.12 -5.89 18.95
N PHE A 105 12.33 -5.68 17.89
CA PHE A 105 12.87 -5.45 16.54
C PHE A 105 12.53 -4.09 15.94
N ASP A 106 11.74 -3.24 16.61
CA ASP A 106 11.48 -1.87 16.14
C ASP A 106 12.79 -1.09 15.94
N SER A 107 13.76 -1.24 16.86
CA SER A 107 15.07 -0.59 16.71
C SER A 107 15.85 -1.11 15.51
N ALA A 108 15.80 -2.42 15.24
CA ALA A 108 16.49 -3.00 14.09
C ALA A 108 15.88 -2.52 12.76
N ALA A 109 14.55 -2.41 12.68
CA ALA A 109 13.86 -1.86 11.52
C ALA A 109 14.13 -0.36 11.35
N ARG A 110 14.13 0.39 12.46
CA ARG A 110 14.48 1.81 12.51
C ARG A 110 15.90 2.06 12.00
N ASP A 111 16.86 1.25 12.47
CA ASP A 111 18.28 1.32 12.09
C ASP A 111 18.49 0.94 10.62
N LEU A 112 17.79 -0.10 10.13
CA LEU A 112 17.78 -0.45 8.72
C LEU A 112 17.40 0.76 7.87
N VAL A 113 16.25 1.37 8.13
CA VAL A 113 15.75 2.50 7.33
C VAL A 113 16.69 3.70 7.45
N ASP A 114 17.11 4.09 8.65
CA ASP A 114 18.02 5.24 8.82
C ASP A 114 19.38 5.01 8.16
N SER A 115 19.90 3.78 8.18
CA SER A 115 21.17 3.45 7.51
C SER A 115 21.08 3.61 5.99
N HIS A 116 19.98 3.19 5.37
CA HIS A 116 19.75 3.36 3.94
C HIS A 116 19.45 4.82 3.59
N LEU A 117 18.61 5.53 4.35
CA LEU A 117 18.40 6.97 4.14
C LEU A 117 19.73 7.74 4.19
N LYS A 118 20.61 7.40 5.15
CA LYS A 118 21.96 7.99 5.23
C LYS A 118 22.85 7.59 4.04
N LYS A 119 22.84 6.32 3.61
CA LYS A 119 23.59 5.83 2.44
C LYS A 119 23.20 6.58 1.16
N TYR A 120 21.91 6.88 1.02
CA TYR A 120 21.35 7.65 -0.08
C TYR A 120 21.33 9.17 0.20
N ALA A 121 22.00 9.64 1.25
CA ALA A 121 22.05 11.06 1.63
C ALA A 121 20.67 11.75 1.76
N LEU A 122 19.59 10.99 2.01
CA LEU A 122 18.22 11.47 2.23
C LEU A 122 18.11 12.00 3.66
N PRO A 123 18.07 13.33 3.89
CA PRO A 123 18.13 13.88 5.23
C PRO A 123 16.83 13.56 6.00
N VAL A 124 16.92 12.82 7.10
CA VAL A 124 15.76 12.56 7.95
C VAL A 124 15.26 13.88 8.57
N ILE A 125 14.00 14.22 8.33
CA ILE A 125 13.36 15.43 8.88
C ILE A 125 12.65 15.09 10.18
N LYS A 126 11.80 14.05 10.16
CA LYS A 126 11.01 13.67 11.34
C LYS A 126 10.57 12.21 11.23
N TRP A 127 10.68 11.49 12.32
CA TRP A 127 10.00 10.23 12.52
C TRP A 127 8.78 10.43 13.42
N ARG A 128 7.71 9.69 13.12
CA ARG A 128 6.52 9.62 13.96
C ARG A 128 5.78 8.31 13.77
N ASP A 129 4.98 7.97 14.77
CA ASP A 129 3.93 6.98 14.59
C ASP A 129 2.70 7.72 14.04
N ILE A 130 2.04 7.15 13.03
CA ILE A 130 0.81 7.75 12.50
C ILE A 130 -0.26 7.70 13.61
N PRO A 131 -0.83 8.84 14.01
CA PRO A 131 -1.83 8.88 15.07
C PRO A 131 -3.14 8.25 14.61
N VAL A 132 -3.70 7.38 15.46
CA VAL A 132 -4.95 6.64 15.20
C VAL A 132 -6.01 6.90 16.26
N ASP A 133 -7.28 6.77 15.89
CA ASP A 133 -8.42 6.80 16.80
C ASP A 133 -8.99 5.40 17.00
N ASN A 134 -8.64 4.76 18.12
CA ASN A 134 -9.13 3.42 18.44
C ASN A 134 -10.63 3.39 18.80
N SER A 135 -11.27 4.53 19.06
CA SER A 135 -12.70 4.56 19.42
C SER A 135 -13.62 4.20 18.25
N VAL A 136 -13.10 4.22 17.01
CA VAL A 136 -13.84 3.88 15.79
C VAL A 136 -13.87 2.37 15.53
N LEU A 137 -13.03 1.60 16.24
CA LEU A 137 -12.86 0.17 16.06
C LEU A 137 -13.38 -0.62 17.26
N ASN A 138 -13.80 -1.86 17.00
CA ASN A 138 -14.05 -2.82 18.08
C ASN A 138 -12.72 -3.39 18.63
N GLU A 139 -12.78 -4.05 19.80
CA GLU A 139 -11.57 -4.58 20.48
C GLU A 139 -10.77 -5.58 19.64
N ALA A 140 -11.45 -6.42 18.85
CA ALA A 140 -10.80 -7.41 18.00
C ALA A 140 -10.07 -6.74 16.82
N SER A 141 -10.71 -5.74 16.21
CA SER A 141 -10.13 -4.93 15.13
C SER A 141 -8.92 -4.13 15.61
N ILE A 142 -8.94 -3.56 16.83
CA ILE A 142 -7.78 -2.86 17.41
C ILE A 142 -6.57 -3.81 17.50
N LYS A 143 -6.78 -5.02 18.02
CA LYS A 143 -5.71 -6.04 18.15
C LYS A 143 -5.17 -6.53 16.81
N ALA A 144 -5.95 -6.42 15.74
CA ALA A 144 -5.56 -6.81 14.39
C ALA A 144 -4.77 -5.73 13.63
N GLN A 145 -4.68 -4.50 14.15
CA GLN A 145 -3.93 -3.43 13.48
C GLN A 145 -2.44 -3.52 13.77
N LEU A 146 -1.64 -3.14 12.77
CA LEU A 146 -0.23 -2.85 12.93
C LEU A 146 -0.02 -1.34 12.88
N PRO A 147 0.79 -0.76 13.79
CA PRO A 147 1.10 0.67 13.75
C PRO A 147 1.87 1.01 12.47
N ILE A 148 1.54 2.15 11.87
CA ILE A 148 2.30 2.68 10.74
C ILE A 148 3.36 3.62 11.27
N LYS A 149 4.62 3.27 11.05
CA LYS A 149 5.79 4.12 11.33
C LYS A 149 6.06 4.98 10.12
N GLN A 150 6.12 6.29 10.31
CA GLN A 150 6.33 7.26 9.23
C GLN A 150 7.63 8.02 9.40
N VAL A 151 8.37 8.15 8.30
CA VAL A 151 9.50 9.07 8.17
C VAL A 151 9.23 10.08 7.09
N ILE A 152 9.47 11.35 7.44
CA ILE A 152 9.58 12.44 6.49
C ILE A 152 11.07 12.69 6.27
N PHE A 153 11.50 12.73 5.03
CA PHE A 153 12.89 12.93 4.64
C PHE A 153 13.01 13.99 3.55
N GLY A 154 14.14 14.68 3.50
CA GLY A 154 14.43 15.71 2.51
C GLY A 154 14.99 15.14 1.22
N ARG A 155 14.99 15.97 0.19
CA ARG A 155 15.76 15.74 -1.03
C ARG A 155 17.26 15.83 -0.71
N PRO A 156 18.11 14.95 -1.28
CA PRO A 156 19.55 14.97 -1.03
C PRO A 156 20.21 16.11 -1.80
N ASP A 157 21.19 16.79 -1.19
CA ASP A 157 21.98 17.85 -1.83
C ASP A 157 22.83 17.33 -3.01
N THR A 158 23.02 16.00 -3.10
CA THR A 158 23.77 15.35 -4.18
C THR A 158 22.97 15.26 -5.48
N LEU A 159 21.64 15.35 -5.42
CA LEU A 159 20.84 15.51 -6.64
C LEU A 159 20.98 16.96 -7.10
N ALA A 160 21.23 17.14 -8.40
CA ALA A 160 21.37 18.47 -8.96
C ALA A 160 20.11 19.32 -8.67
N ASN A 161 20.31 20.61 -8.41
CA ASN A 161 19.22 21.53 -8.07
C ASN A 161 18.17 21.64 -9.18
N ASP A 162 18.57 21.38 -10.43
CA ASP A 162 17.71 21.37 -11.62
C ASP A 162 17.15 19.98 -11.95
N ALA A 163 17.49 18.94 -11.18
CA ALA A 163 16.90 17.63 -11.39
C ALA A 163 15.38 17.69 -11.17
N SER A 164 14.65 17.04 -12.06
CA SER A 164 13.20 16.98 -12.07
C SER A 164 12.65 16.28 -10.83
N HIS A 165 11.33 16.44 -10.60
CA HIS A 165 10.62 15.66 -9.58
C HIS A 165 10.66 14.15 -9.91
N GLU A 166 10.66 13.79 -11.19
CA GLU A 166 10.77 12.39 -11.62
C GLU A 166 12.13 11.78 -11.23
N GLU A 167 13.22 12.50 -11.44
CA GLU A 167 14.55 12.03 -11.04
C GLU A 167 14.67 11.82 -9.53
N PHE A 168 14.00 12.65 -8.72
CA PHE A 168 13.93 12.43 -7.28
C PHE A 168 13.11 11.18 -6.92
N GLU A 169 11.98 10.94 -7.59
CA GLU A 169 11.20 9.71 -7.39
C GLU A 169 11.98 8.45 -7.75
N CYS A 170 12.71 8.45 -8.87
CA CYS A 170 13.57 7.31 -9.23
C CYS A 170 14.66 7.09 -8.16
N TYR A 171 15.25 8.16 -7.64
CA TYR A 171 16.25 8.06 -6.57
C TYR A 171 15.67 7.50 -5.27
N ILE A 172 14.44 7.91 -4.92
CA ILE A 172 13.70 7.37 -3.77
C ILE A 172 13.40 5.87 -3.99
N GLN A 173 13.01 5.48 -5.20
CA GLN A 173 12.72 4.10 -5.54
C GLN A 173 13.96 3.20 -5.39
N ASP A 174 15.15 3.67 -5.79
CA ASP A 174 16.40 2.92 -5.59
C ASP A 174 16.70 2.69 -4.11
N ALA A 175 16.48 3.71 -3.27
CA ALA A 175 16.62 3.59 -1.82
C ALA A 175 15.61 2.59 -1.23
N LEU A 176 14.35 2.65 -1.66
CA LEU A 176 13.29 1.74 -1.25
C LEU A 176 13.63 0.29 -1.60
N LEU A 177 14.10 0.01 -2.83
CA LEU A 177 14.46 -1.33 -3.26
C LEU A 177 15.60 -1.93 -2.41
N ASN A 178 16.57 -1.11 -2.00
CA ASN A 178 17.66 -1.55 -1.12
C ASN A 178 17.18 -1.82 0.32
N ILE A 179 16.24 -1.01 0.82
CA ILE A 179 15.58 -1.25 2.11
C ILE A 179 14.79 -2.56 2.06
N GLU A 180 14.07 -2.83 0.96
CA GLU A 180 13.30 -4.05 0.77
C GLU A 180 14.19 -5.29 0.66
N GLU A 181 15.28 -5.23 -0.11
CA GLU A 181 16.21 -6.36 -0.27
C GLU A 181 16.76 -6.83 1.08
N GLU A 182 17.24 -5.91 1.92
CA GLU A 182 17.76 -6.25 3.23
C GLU A 182 16.63 -6.55 4.24
N GLY A 183 15.55 -5.79 4.21
CA GLY A 183 14.42 -5.94 5.12
C GLY A 183 13.71 -7.29 4.98
N PHE A 184 13.57 -7.81 3.77
CA PHE A 184 12.89 -9.08 3.51
C PHE A 184 13.78 -10.32 3.64
N THR A 185 15.08 -10.16 3.85
CA THR A 185 16.03 -11.28 3.95
C THR A 185 16.52 -11.54 5.37
N ARG A 186 16.26 -10.62 6.30
CA ARG A 186 16.64 -10.71 7.71
C ARG A 186 15.48 -11.24 8.54
N HIS A 187 15.66 -12.42 9.14
CA HIS A 187 14.62 -13.09 9.95
C HIS A 187 14.16 -12.23 11.14
N GLU A 188 15.06 -11.45 11.75
CA GLU A 188 14.69 -10.53 12.82
C GLU A 188 13.78 -9.38 12.36
N LEU A 189 13.57 -9.20 11.06
CA LEU A 189 12.69 -8.20 10.47
C LEU A 189 11.40 -8.80 9.90
N ASP A 190 11.06 -10.04 10.25
CA ASP A 190 9.79 -10.66 9.83
C ASP A 190 8.59 -9.76 10.20
N GLY A 191 7.76 -9.44 9.20
CA GLY A 191 6.64 -8.50 9.30
C GLY A 191 6.97 -7.05 8.89
N PHE A 192 8.25 -6.70 8.73
CA PHE A 192 8.64 -5.42 8.14
C PHE A 192 8.13 -5.31 6.71
N TYR A 193 7.41 -4.22 6.41
CA TYR A 193 6.84 -4.01 5.08
C TYR A 193 6.72 -2.52 4.76
N PRO A 194 7.41 -2.02 3.72
CA PRO A 194 7.20 -0.65 3.24
C PRO A 194 5.87 -0.52 2.49
N LEU A 195 4.93 0.27 3.04
CA LEU A 195 3.64 0.56 2.41
C LEU A 195 3.82 1.49 1.22
N SER A 196 4.61 2.55 1.41
CA SER A 196 4.93 3.56 0.40
C SER A 196 6.20 4.29 0.80
N MET A 197 6.95 4.77 -0.18
CA MET A 197 8.08 5.70 -0.01
C MET A 197 8.17 6.55 -1.27
N SER A 198 7.75 7.82 -1.18
CA SER A 198 7.57 8.71 -2.33
C SER A 198 7.53 10.19 -1.90
N SER A 199 7.84 11.09 -2.82
CA SER A 199 7.63 12.54 -2.73
C SER A 199 6.34 13.02 -3.40
N ARG A 200 5.48 12.09 -3.84
CA ARG A 200 4.21 12.36 -4.51
C ARG A 200 3.03 11.84 -3.73
N THR A 201 3.10 10.61 -3.23
CA THR A 201 1.96 9.94 -2.59
C THR A 201 2.35 9.18 -1.32
N GLN A 202 1.34 8.80 -0.54
CA GLN A 202 1.48 7.94 0.63
C GLN A 202 0.28 7.00 0.77
N VAL A 203 0.53 5.83 1.36
CA VAL A 203 -0.49 4.80 1.59
C VAL A 203 -0.86 4.72 3.07
N TYR A 204 -2.16 4.69 3.34
CA TYR A 204 -2.77 4.38 4.63
C TYR A 204 -3.63 3.12 4.46
N LYS A 205 -3.29 2.04 5.16
CA LYS A 205 -4.06 0.79 5.07
C LYS A 205 -3.94 -0.03 6.34
N GLY A 206 -4.89 -0.93 6.56
CA GLY A 206 -4.90 -1.82 7.70
C GLY A 206 -5.96 -2.92 7.56
N ARG A 207 -6.15 -3.71 8.62
CA ARG A 207 -7.23 -4.71 8.75
C ARG A 207 -8.54 -4.01 9.11
N LEU A 208 -8.97 -3.13 8.22
CA LEU A 208 -10.08 -2.19 8.42
C LEU A 208 -11.23 -2.55 7.47
N ASN A 209 -12.46 -2.27 7.89
CA ASN A 209 -13.60 -2.16 7.00
C ASN A 209 -13.50 -0.83 6.22
N SER A 210 -14.13 -0.75 5.04
CA SER A 210 -14.02 0.43 4.18
C SER A 210 -14.36 1.75 4.88
N PHE A 211 -15.47 1.76 5.64
CA PHE A 211 -15.95 2.94 6.37
C PHE A 211 -15.07 3.37 7.55
N GLU A 212 -14.17 2.49 8.02
CA GLU A 212 -13.29 2.76 9.15
C GLU A 212 -12.01 3.51 8.73
N VAL A 213 -11.61 3.45 7.46
CA VAL A 213 -10.29 3.91 7.00
C VAL A 213 -10.03 5.38 7.32
N ILE A 214 -10.90 6.28 6.85
CA ILE A 214 -10.73 7.72 7.09
C ILE A 214 -10.77 8.02 8.60
N PRO A 215 -11.78 7.58 9.38
CA PRO A 215 -11.89 7.98 10.79
C PRO A 215 -10.85 7.34 11.70
N TYR A 216 -10.30 6.19 11.33
CA TYR A 216 -9.24 5.54 12.08
C TYR A 216 -7.92 6.30 12.02
N PHE A 217 -7.51 6.76 10.84
CA PHE A 217 -6.27 7.54 10.69
C PHE A 217 -6.55 9.03 10.92
N THR A 218 -6.25 9.53 12.11
CA THR A 218 -6.58 10.92 12.50
C THR A 218 -5.98 11.99 11.58
N ASP A 219 -4.85 11.70 10.94
CA ASP A 219 -4.25 12.52 9.89
C ASP A 219 -5.22 12.81 8.73
N LEU A 220 -6.09 11.85 8.37
CA LEU A 220 -7.05 11.97 7.27
C LEU A 220 -8.27 12.84 7.64
N PHE A 221 -8.45 13.13 8.93
CA PHE A 221 -9.46 14.06 9.44
C PHE A 221 -8.91 15.48 9.69
N ASP A 222 -7.59 15.68 9.56
CA ASP A 222 -6.99 16.99 9.74
C ASP A 222 -7.36 17.92 8.58
N LYS A 223 -7.97 19.08 8.88
CA LYS A 223 -8.41 20.06 7.88
C LYS A 223 -7.28 20.67 7.06
N ASP A 224 -6.04 20.59 7.55
CA ASP A 224 -4.85 21.01 6.80
C ASP A 224 -4.32 19.92 5.86
N HIS A 225 -4.86 18.69 5.97
CA HIS A 225 -4.63 17.62 5.00
C HIS A 225 -5.50 17.85 3.77
N GLU A 226 -4.89 18.51 2.79
CA GLU A 226 -5.52 18.88 1.53
C GLU A 226 -4.90 18.05 0.40
N ILE A 227 -5.75 17.30 -0.33
CA ILE A 227 -5.33 16.38 -1.39
C ILE A 227 -6.11 16.66 -2.68
N ASN A 228 -5.61 16.23 -3.82
CA ASN A 228 -6.30 16.37 -5.11
C ASN A 228 -6.70 15.03 -5.73
N THR A 229 -6.10 13.92 -5.31
CA THR A 229 -6.34 12.59 -5.85
C THR A 229 -6.25 11.57 -4.72
N LEU A 230 -7.22 10.66 -4.70
CA LEU A 230 -7.23 9.51 -3.82
C LEU A 230 -7.69 8.31 -4.62
N PHE A 231 -7.06 7.17 -4.41
CA PHE A 231 -7.66 5.88 -4.76
C PHE A 231 -7.73 4.99 -3.54
N PHE A 232 -8.77 4.18 -3.49
CA PHE A 232 -9.11 3.35 -2.34
C PHE A 232 -9.35 1.92 -2.76
N HIS A 233 -9.23 1.03 -1.77
CA HIS A 233 -9.58 -0.37 -1.94
C HIS A 233 -10.18 -0.94 -0.65
N THR A 234 -11.15 -1.83 -0.80
CA THR A 234 -11.63 -2.74 0.24
C THR A 234 -11.57 -4.16 -0.27
N ARG A 235 -10.98 -5.05 0.53
CA ARG A 235 -10.66 -6.42 0.16
C ARG A 235 -11.76 -7.37 0.60
N PHE A 236 -12.00 -8.40 -0.21
CA PHE A 236 -12.78 -9.57 0.15
C PHE A 236 -11.90 -10.81 -0.03
N SER A 237 -11.51 -11.47 1.05
CA SER A 237 -10.61 -12.63 1.00
C SER A 237 -11.40 -13.91 0.77
N THR A 238 -11.34 -14.48 -0.44
CA THR A 238 -11.96 -15.78 -0.74
C THR A 238 -11.05 -16.96 -0.42
N ASN A 239 -9.72 -16.79 -0.51
CA ASN A 239 -8.75 -17.90 -0.59
C ASN A 239 -7.57 -17.86 0.39
N THR A 240 -7.38 -16.78 1.17
CA THR A 240 -6.19 -16.61 2.04
C THR A 240 -6.55 -16.10 3.42
N ALA A 241 -5.83 -16.56 4.45
CA ALA A 241 -5.94 -16.01 5.80
C ALA A 241 -5.60 -14.51 5.73
N PRO A 242 -6.49 -13.62 6.18
CA PRO A 242 -6.31 -12.20 5.96
C PRO A 242 -5.12 -11.68 6.77
N ALA A 243 -4.21 -10.97 6.10
CA ALA A 243 -3.00 -10.41 6.68
C ALA A 243 -2.92 -8.91 6.36
N THR A 244 -2.45 -8.10 7.30
CA THR A 244 -2.41 -6.63 7.19
C THR A 244 -1.63 -6.17 5.96
N MET A 245 -0.54 -6.86 5.62
CA MET A 245 0.27 -6.57 4.42
C MET A 245 -0.50 -6.76 3.11
N MET A 246 -1.50 -7.65 3.08
CA MET A 246 -2.34 -7.91 1.90
C MET A 246 -3.46 -6.90 1.71
N ALA A 247 -3.70 -6.02 2.68
CA ALA A 247 -4.57 -4.88 2.46
C ALA A 247 -4.03 -4.03 1.30
N GLN A 248 -4.95 -3.40 0.59
CA GLN A 248 -4.68 -2.54 -0.55
C GLN A 248 -5.22 -1.13 -0.24
N PRO A 249 -4.77 -0.07 -0.96
CA PRO A 249 -3.93 -0.09 -2.16
C PRO A 249 -2.46 -0.47 -1.95
N PHE A 250 -1.78 -0.74 -3.06
CA PHE A 250 -0.32 -0.75 -3.14
C PHE A 250 0.19 0.62 -3.62
N ARG A 251 1.45 0.69 -4.08
CA ARG A 251 2.14 1.96 -4.32
C ARG A 251 1.58 2.69 -5.54
N TYR A 252 1.29 1.94 -6.60
CA TYR A 252 0.81 2.44 -7.89
C TYR A 252 -0.60 1.97 -8.23
N MET A 253 -1.09 0.90 -7.58
CA MET A 253 -2.35 0.28 -7.98
C MET A 253 -3.22 -0.24 -6.84
N ALA A 254 -4.50 -0.34 -7.13
CA ALA A 254 -5.48 -1.13 -6.40
C ALA A 254 -6.17 -2.07 -7.41
N HIS A 255 -6.31 -3.34 -7.05
CA HIS A 255 -6.76 -4.40 -7.93
C HIS A 255 -8.01 -5.08 -7.38
N ASN A 256 -9.07 -5.03 -8.19
CA ASN A 256 -10.26 -5.83 -7.99
C ASN A 256 -10.25 -6.97 -9.01
N GLY A 257 -9.91 -8.16 -8.54
CA GLY A 257 -9.85 -9.37 -9.36
C GLY A 257 -8.80 -10.35 -8.84
N GLU A 258 -8.74 -11.50 -9.51
CA GLU A 258 -7.68 -12.50 -9.34
C GLU A 258 -6.86 -12.69 -10.63
N LEU A 259 -5.53 -12.66 -10.50
CA LEU A 259 -4.60 -12.91 -11.60
C LEU A 259 -4.37 -14.41 -11.80
N ASN A 260 -5.22 -15.04 -12.61
CA ASN A 260 -5.11 -16.46 -12.99
C ASN A 260 -3.79 -16.86 -13.67
N THR A 261 -2.97 -15.89 -14.09
CA THR A 261 -1.68 -16.09 -14.77
C THR A 261 -0.46 -15.77 -13.91
N ASP A 262 -0.63 -15.50 -12.61
CA ASP A 262 0.44 -15.08 -11.69
C ASP A 262 1.71 -15.94 -11.80
N LYS A 263 1.59 -17.27 -11.83
CA LYS A 263 2.75 -18.17 -11.94
C LYS A 263 3.56 -17.93 -13.22
N LYS A 264 2.90 -17.67 -14.35
CA LYS A 264 3.58 -17.40 -15.64
C LYS A 264 4.28 -16.04 -15.60
N ASN A 265 3.60 -15.02 -15.06
CA ASN A 265 4.16 -13.67 -14.90
C ASN A 265 5.42 -13.71 -14.03
N ARG A 266 5.38 -14.43 -12.91
CA ARG A 266 6.54 -14.62 -12.03
C ARG A 266 7.75 -15.24 -12.73
N LEU A 267 7.54 -16.27 -13.55
CA LEU A 267 8.62 -16.91 -14.29
C LEU A 267 9.22 -15.97 -15.34
N SER A 268 8.37 -15.20 -16.03
CA SER A 268 8.82 -14.19 -16.99
C SER A 268 9.65 -13.11 -16.31
N GLU A 269 9.17 -12.55 -15.20
CA GLU A 269 9.88 -11.50 -14.45
C GLU A 269 11.22 -11.98 -13.91
N GLN A 270 11.28 -13.20 -13.36
CA GLN A 270 12.53 -13.78 -12.90
C GLN A 270 13.53 -14.00 -14.04
N ALA A 271 13.06 -14.36 -15.24
CA ALA A 271 13.93 -14.52 -16.40
C ALA A 271 14.49 -13.17 -16.87
N ILE A 272 13.64 -12.13 -16.95
CA ILE A 272 14.05 -10.77 -17.30
C ILE A 272 15.06 -10.24 -16.28
N ALA A 273 14.75 -10.32 -14.98
CA ALA A 273 15.67 -9.84 -13.94
C ALA A 273 17.03 -10.55 -14.00
N ARG A 274 17.05 -11.87 -14.19
CA ARG A 274 18.31 -12.63 -14.35
C ARG A 274 19.09 -12.19 -15.58
N GLN A 275 18.43 -11.91 -16.70
CA GLN A 275 19.08 -11.40 -17.91
C GLN A 275 19.77 -10.04 -17.66
N HIS A 276 19.20 -9.22 -16.78
CA HIS A 276 19.76 -7.95 -16.37
C HIS A 276 20.69 -8.04 -15.14
N GLY A 277 21.03 -9.24 -14.68
CA GLY A 277 21.91 -9.46 -13.52
C GLY A 277 21.31 -9.02 -12.17
N LYS A 278 19.98 -8.91 -12.08
CA LYS A 278 19.24 -8.50 -10.89
C LYS A 278 18.65 -9.70 -10.16
N ASN A 279 18.64 -9.63 -8.82
CA ASN A 279 17.94 -10.57 -7.96
C ASN A 279 16.63 -9.95 -7.49
N LEU A 280 15.50 -10.60 -7.76
CA LEU A 280 14.20 -10.17 -7.24
C LEU A 280 13.97 -10.79 -5.87
N VAL A 281 13.85 -9.94 -4.86
CA VAL A 281 13.47 -10.34 -3.50
C VAL A 281 11.99 -10.03 -3.32
N PHE A 282 11.23 -11.05 -2.93
CA PHE A 282 9.81 -10.92 -2.60
C PHE A 282 9.64 -11.29 -1.13
N PRO A 283 8.89 -10.51 -0.33
CA PRO A 283 8.51 -10.92 1.00
C PRO A 283 7.60 -12.16 0.91
N ILE A 284 7.71 -13.00 1.93
CA ILE A 284 6.93 -14.24 2.01
C ILE A 284 5.43 -13.88 2.12
N GLY A 285 4.58 -14.58 1.37
CA GLY A 285 3.12 -14.45 1.50
C GLY A 285 2.48 -13.30 0.72
N GLN A 286 3.16 -12.69 -0.26
CA GLN A 286 2.54 -11.68 -1.12
C GLN A 286 1.31 -12.21 -1.87
N SER A 287 0.32 -11.34 -2.08
CA SER A 287 -0.74 -11.57 -3.06
C SER A 287 -0.23 -11.40 -4.49
N ASP A 288 -1.00 -11.92 -5.45
CA ASP A 288 -0.81 -11.70 -6.88
C ASP A 288 -0.79 -10.20 -7.24
N SER A 289 -1.67 -9.43 -6.61
CA SER A 289 -1.85 -8.00 -6.80
C SER A 289 -0.64 -7.21 -6.30
N SER A 290 -0.03 -7.66 -5.18
CA SER A 290 1.22 -7.08 -4.68
C SER A 290 2.38 -7.29 -5.64
N ARG A 291 2.43 -8.46 -6.29
CA ARG A 291 3.46 -8.76 -7.29
C ARG A 291 3.27 -7.93 -8.56
N LEU A 292 2.02 -7.74 -8.99
CA LEU A 292 1.71 -6.88 -10.12
C LEU A 292 2.13 -5.43 -9.86
N ASP A 293 1.91 -4.89 -8.65
CA ASP A 293 2.38 -3.55 -8.28
C ASP A 293 3.91 -3.42 -8.37
N GLN A 294 4.65 -4.47 -7.96
CA GLN A 294 6.11 -4.48 -8.09
C GLN A 294 6.57 -4.56 -9.55
N THR A 295 5.91 -5.37 -10.39
CA THR A 295 6.17 -5.40 -11.83
C THR A 295 5.92 -4.03 -12.44
N LEU A 296 4.81 -3.38 -12.08
CA LEU A 296 4.46 -2.05 -12.55
C LEU A 296 5.53 -1.03 -12.14
N SER A 297 5.94 -1.04 -10.87
CA SER A 297 7.02 -0.19 -10.35
C SER A 297 8.31 -0.39 -11.15
N ARG A 298 8.69 -1.62 -11.47
CA ARG A 298 9.90 -1.89 -12.26
C ARG A 298 9.78 -1.39 -13.70
N ARG A 299 8.65 -1.59 -14.35
CA ARG A 299 8.42 -1.07 -15.72
C ARG A 299 8.46 0.46 -15.76
N ILE A 300 7.95 1.12 -14.73
CA ILE A 300 8.01 2.59 -14.63
C ILE A 300 9.45 3.06 -14.44
N HIS A 301 10.17 2.49 -13.47
CA HIS A 301 11.47 3.02 -13.06
C HIS A 301 12.66 2.47 -13.85
N GLU A 302 12.66 1.16 -14.14
CA GLU A 302 13.75 0.49 -14.87
C GLU A 302 13.61 0.68 -16.38
N ASP A 303 12.41 0.46 -16.91
CA ASP A 303 12.14 0.54 -18.36
C ASP A 303 11.76 1.96 -18.82
N LYS A 304 11.60 2.90 -17.87
CA LYS A 304 11.22 4.30 -18.10
C LYS A 304 9.91 4.45 -18.88
N LEU A 305 8.97 3.55 -18.62
CA LEU A 305 7.64 3.60 -19.22
C LEU A 305 6.73 4.51 -18.40
N ASP A 306 5.83 5.23 -19.08
CA ASP A 306 4.73 5.89 -18.38
C ASP A 306 3.77 4.84 -17.81
N ILE A 307 2.99 5.20 -16.79
CA ILE A 307 2.10 4.27 -16.09
C ILE A 307 1.08 3.59 -17.02
N VAL A 308 0.62 4.26 -18.08
CA VAL A 308 -0.36 3.68 -19.01
C VAL A 308 0.31 2.60 -19.84
N THR A 309 1.49 2.89 -20.39
CA THR A 309 2.28 1.91 -21.16
C THR A 309 2.78 0.76 -20.28
N ALA A 310 3.08 1.02 -19.01
CA ALA A 310 3.58 0.01 -18.07
C ALA A 310 2.50 -1.00 -17.63
N ILE A 311 1.21 -0.66 -17.77
CA ILE A 311 0.09 -1.58 -17.49
C ILE A 311 -0.21 -2.49 -18.70
N LEU A 312 0.02 -2.01 -19.92
CA LEU A 312 -0.21 -2.73 -21.19
C LEU A 312 0.84 -3.83 -21.44
#